data_AF-A0A6J5CYX1-F1
#
_entry.id   AF-A0A6J5CYX1-F1
#
_cell.length_a   1.000
_cell.length_b   1.000
_cell.length_c   1.000
_cell.angle_alpha   90.00
_cell.angle_beta   90.00
_cell.angle_gamma   90.00
#
_symmetry.space_group_name_H-M   'P 1'
#
loop_
_entity.id
_entity.type
_entity.pdbx_description
1 polymer ?
#
loop_
_entity_poly.entity_id
_entity_poly.type
_entity_poly.pdbx_seq_one_letter_code
_entity_poly.pdbx_strand_id
1 'polypeptide(L)' 'MLLAPYGIVEPKDDPRFKQAVDGAVLELMKSKQIYAMYDKWFNAPVPPNGINLKYPMSTELKRAFEHPSDSGDPAAYQ' A
#
# COMPACT_ATOMS: atom_id res chain seq x y z
N MET A 1 -11.71 2.22 -16.11
CA MET A 1 -10.24 2.12 -15.99
C MET A 1 -9.98 1.11 -14.88
N LEU A 2 -9.29 0.00 -15.17
CA LEU A 2 -9.02 -1.03 -14.16
C LEU A 2 -7.97 -0.48 -13.19
N LEU A 3 -8.33 -0.35 -11.92
CA LEU A 3 -7.38 -0.14 -10.83
C LEU A 3 -6.64 -1.46 -10.64
N ALA A 4 -5.40 -1.55 -11.12
CA ALA A 4 -4.53 -2.69 -10.85
C ALA A 4 -3.81 -2.45 -9.51
N PRO A 5 -3.83 -3.42 -8.58
CA PRO A 5 -3.13 -3.26 -7.32
C PRO A 5 -1.62 -3.30 -7.55
N TYR A 6 -0.88 -2.46 -6.82
CA TYR A 6 0.58 -2.56 -6.75
C TYR A 6 0.97 -3.51 -5.63
N GLY A 7 1.89 -4.43 -5.92
CA GLY A 7 2.47 -5.37 -4.95
C GLY A 7 3.99 -5.27 -4.93
N ILE A 8 4.59 -5.82 -3.87
CA ILE A 8 6.04 -6.00 -3.77
C ILE A 8 6.41 -7.24 -4.59
N VAL A 9 7.37 -7.10 -5.50
CA VAL A 9 7.86 -8.22 -6.30
C VAL A 9 8.94 -8.95 -5.52
N GLU A 10 8.81 -10.28 -5.44
CA GLU A 10 9.67 -11.15 -4.63
C GLU A 10 10.18 -12.32 -5.48
N PRO A 11 11.27 -12.98 -5.05
CA PRO A 11 11.69 -14.24 -5.65
C PRO A 11 10.56 -15.27 -5.63
N LYS A 12 10.37 -15.95 -6.77
CA LYS A 12 9.42 -17.03 -6.86
C LYS A 12 9.85 -18.21 -5.96
N ASP A 13 8.87 -18.85 -5.33
CA ASP A 13 9.03 -20.06 -4.50
C ASP A 13 9.88 -19.87 -3.21
N ASP A 14 9.97 -18.64 -2.68
CA ASP A 14 10.58 -18.34 -1.37
C ASP A 14 9.52 -17.93 -0.32
N PRO A 15 8.82 -18.90 0.30
CA PRO A 15 7.77 -18.61 1.27
C PRO A 15 8.31 -17.94 2.55
N ARG A 16 9.60 -18.13 2.87
CA ARG A 16 10.20 -17.58 4.08
C ARG A 16 10.47 -16.09 3.90
N PHE A 17 10.95 -15.70 2.73
CA PHE A 17 11.11 -14.28 2.38
C PHE A 17 9.76 -13.59 2.29
N LYS A 18 8.77 -14.20 1.62
CA LYS A 18 7.39 -13.68 1.59
C LYS A 18 6.83 -13.41 2.98
N GLN A 19 6.95 -14.39 3.88
CA GLN A 19 6.45 -14.22 5.25
C GLN A 19 7.10 -13.03 5.98
N ALA A 20 8.40 -12.79 5.75
CA ALA A 20 9.09 -11.65 6.35
C ALA A 20 8.62 -10.31 5.78
N VAL A 21 8.42 -10.23 4.46
CA VAL A 21 7.89 -9.03 3.79
C VAL A 21 6.46 -8.76 4.23
N ASP A 22 5.58 -9.77 4.17
CA ASP A 22 4.20 -9.66 4.62
C ASP A 22 4.12 -9.21 6.08
N GLY A 23 4.96 -9.78 6.95
CA GLY A 23 5.05 -9.40 8.35
C GLY A 23 5.32 -7.90 8.53
N ALA A 24 6.32 -7.37 7.84
CA ALA A 24 6.67 -5.95 7.91
C ALA A 24 5.55 -5.04 7.37
N VAL A 25 4.94 -5.42 6.23
CA VAL A 25 3.83 -4.64 5.63
C VAL A 25 2.60 -4.64 6.53
N LEU A 26 2.25 -5.80 7.10
CA LEU A 26 1.14 -5.92 8.04
C LEU A 26 1.38 -5.11 9.32
N GLU A 27 2.60 -5.02 9.82
CA GLU A 27 2.93 -4.15 10.96
C GLU A 27 2.76 -2.67 10.63
N LEU A 28 3.14 -2.22 9.43
CA LEU A 28 2.92 -0.84 8.98
C LEU A 28 1.42 -0.50 8.89
N MET A 29 0.60 -1.43 8.42
CA MET A 29 -0.86 -1.27 8.34
C MET A 29 -1.48 -1.26 9.74
N LYS A 30 -1.16 -2.24 10.60
CA LYS A 30 -1.68 -2.36 11.97
C LYS A 30 -1.32 -1.15 12.84
N SER A 31 -0.08 -0.69 12.74
CA SER A 31 0.41 0.50 13.47
C SER A 31 -0.14 1.81 12.93
N LYS A 32 -0.87 1.78 11.80
CA LYS A 32 -1.38 2.95 11.06
C LYS A 32 -0.29 3.89 10.54
N GLN A 33 0.99 3.50 10.59
CA GLN A 33 2.10 4.26 10.02
C GLN A 33 1.95 4.43 8.51
N ILE A 34 1.29 3.48 7.84
CA ILE A 34 1.01 3.55 6.40
C ILE A 34 0.21 4.80 6.00
N TYR A 35 -0.71 5.28 6.85
CA TYR A 35 -1.51 6.48 6.56
C TYR A 35 -0.66 7.76 6.63
N ALA A 36 0.22 7.87 7.63
CA ALA A 36 1.15 9.00 7.74
C ALA A 36 2.15 9.01 6.57
N MET A 37 2.60 7.82 6.12
CA MET A 37 3.45 7.71 4.95
C MET A 37 2.72 8.12 3.67
N TYR A 38 1.45 7.72 3.50
CA TYR A 38 0.63 8.14 2.37
C TYR A 38 0.50 9.67 2.34
N ASP A 39 0.16 10.30 3.46
CA ASP A 39 0.01 11.76 3.52
C ASP A 39 1.31 12.49 3.19
N LYS A 40 2.45 12.01 3.69
CA LYS A 40 3.76 12.57 3.38
C LYS A 40 4.07 12.58 1.88
N TRP A 41 3.71 11.53 1.16
CA TRP A 41 4.11 11.36 -0.25
C TRP A 41 3.06 11.83 -1.25
N PHE A 42 1.78 11.87 -0.87
CA PHE A 42 0.69 12.20 -1.80
C PHE A 42 -0.06 13.49 -1.44
N ASN A 43 -0.07 13.90 -0.18
CA ASN A 43 -0.82 15.06 0.30
C ASN A 43 0.05 16.16 0.92
N ALA A 44 1.37 16.00 0.90
CA ALA A 44 2.35 16.98 1.34
C ALA A 44 3.34 17.34 0.21
N PRO A 45 4.05 18.48 0.30
CA PRO A 45 5.13 18.82 -0.62
C PRO A 45 6.22 17.75 -0.64
N VAL A 46 6.50 17.15 -1.81
CA VAL A 46 7.56 16.15 -1.97
C VAL A 46 8.80 16.71 -2.68
N PRO A 47 10.01 16.28 -2.29
CA PRO A 47 11.24 16.69 -2.96
C PRO A 47 11.35 16.12 -4.39
N PRO A 48 12.20 16.71 -5.25
CA PRO A 48 13.05 17.88 -4.97
C PRO A 48 12.31 19.23 -5.12
N ASN A 49 11.20 19.25 -5.85
CA ASN A 49 10.56 20.51 -6.28
C ASN A 49 9.46 21.01 -5.35
N GLY A 50 9.18 20.32 -4.24
CA GLY A 50 8.14 20.70 -3.28
C GLY A 50 6.72 20.63 -3.85
N ILE A 51 6.49 19.82 -4.88
CA ILE A 51 5.16 19.67 -5.48
C ILE A 51 4.31 18.82 -4.55
N ASN A 52 3.06 19.24 -4.33
CA ASN A 52 2.06 18.44 -3.63
C ASN A 52 1.10 17.85 -4.66
N LEU A 53 0.99 16.52 -4.69
CA LEU A 53 0.12 15.82 -5.64
C LEU A 53 -1.36 16.03 -5.33
N LYS A 54 -1.71 16.36 -4.08
CA LYS A 54 -3.09 16.53 -3.59
C LYS A 54 -3.96 15.33 -3.97
N TYR A 55 -3.43 14.13 -3.77
CA TYR A 55 -4.07 12.89 -4.21
C TYR A 55 -4.65 12.15 -3.00
N PRO A 56 -5.91 12.42 -2.60
CA PRO A 56 -6.50 11.81 -1.42
C PRO A 56 -6.58 10.29 -1.58
N MET A 57 -6.42 9.57 -0.46
CA MET A 57 -6.52 8.11 -0.44
C MET A 57 -7.90 7.68 -0.92
N SER A 58 -7.93 6.76 -1.88
CA SER A 58 -9.19 6.21 -2.37
C SER A 58 -9.83 5.28 -1.34
N THR A 59 -11.15 5.07 -1.45
CA THR A 59 -11.88 4.14 -0.59
C THR A 59 -11.34 2.72 -0.70
N GLU A 60 -10.98 2.31 -1.92
CA GLU A 60 -10.42 1.00 -2.22
C GLU A 60 -9.08 0.77 -1.54
N LEU A 61 -8.17 1.76 -1.64
CA LEU A 61 -6.86 1.67 -0.98
C LEU A 61 -7.01 1.63 0.54
N LYS A 62 -7.93 2.44 1.09
CA LYS A 62 -8.23 2.41 2.52
C LYS A 62 -8.74 1.03 2.95
N ARG A 63 -9.64 0.41 2.17
CA ARG A 63 -10.14 -0.95 2.44
C ARG A 63 -9.01 -1.98 2.40
N ALA A 64 -8.10 -1.90 1.43
CA ALA A 64 -6.95 -2.80 1.34
C ALA A 64 -6.02 -2.70 2.57
N PHE A 65 -5.88 -1.51 3.17
CA PHE A 65 -5.12 -1.36 4.43
C PHE A 65 -5.85 -1.92 5.65
N GLU A 66 -7.18 -1.83 5.68
CA GLU A 66 -8.00 -2.35 6.78
C GLU A 66 -8.19 -3.88 6.68
N HIS A 67 -8.19 -4.42 5.47
CA HIS A 67 -8.40 -5.82 5.13
C HIS A 67 -7.34 -6.31 4.12
N PRO A 68 -6.08 -6.46 4.55
CA PRO A 68 -4.99 -6.88 3.66
C PRO A 68 -5.22 -8.27 3.08
N SER A 69 -4.85 -8.45 1.81
CA SER A 69 -4.94 -9.74 1.11
C SER A 69 -3.81 -9.89 0.09
N ASP A 70 -3.48 -11.13 -0.24
CA ASP A 70 -2.57 -11.49 -1.34
C ASP A 70 -3.27 -11.51 -2.71
N SER A 71 -4.57 -11.17 -2.77
CA SER A 71 -5.35 -11.27 -3.99
C SER A 71 -5.15 -10.04 -4.88
N GLY A 72 -4.87 -10.28 -6.17
CA GLY A 72 -4.92 -9.25 -7.21
C GLY A 72 -6.34 -8.97 -7.73
N ASP A 73 -7.35 -9.69 -7.25
CA ASP A 73 -8.75 -9.52 -7.67
C ASP A 73 -9.34 -8.22 -7.10
N PRO A 74 -9.88 -7.31 -7.93
CA PRO A 74 -10.59 -6.12 -7.48
C PRO A 74 -11.67 -6.36 -6.42
N ALA A 75 -12.34 -7.51 -6.45
CA ALA A 75 -13.34 -7.87 -5.45
C ALA A 75 -12.79 -7.96 -4.03
N ALA A 76 -11.47 -8.12 -3.86
CA ALA A 76 -10.84 -8.16 -2.54
C ALA A 76 -10.70 -6.77 -1.88
N TYR A 77 -10.78 -5.69 -2.66
CA TYR A 77 -10.55 -4.32 -2.18
C TYR A 77 -11.61 -3.30 -2.61
N GLN A 78 -12.71 -3.73 -3.24
CA GLN A 78 -13.89 -2.90 -3.52
C GLN A 78 -14.92 -2.93 -2.37
#